data_AF-A0A2S5RD90-F1
#
_entry.id   AF-A0A2S5RD90-F1
#
_cell.length_a   1.000
_cell.length_b   1.000
_cell.length_c   1.000
_cell.angle_alpha   90.00
_cell.angle_beta   90.00
_cell.angle_gamma   90.00
#
_symmetry.space_group_name_H-M   'P 1'
#
loop_
_entity.id
_entity.type
_entity.pdbx_description
1 polymer ?
#
loop_
_entity_poly.entity_id
_entity_poly.type
_entity_poly.pdbx_seq_one_letter_code
_entity_poly.pdbx_strand_id
1 'polypeptide(L)'
;MKLQRFIASFLNTALVLVNIVLLLIEMPLLGEMIVNVPLPEGRRKKVLFGLITFACFFFIIPWIINIVFWFQEEASVPTRIFNKFVK
;
A
#
# COMPACT_ATOMS: atom_id res chain seq x y z
N MET A 1 -9.76 -13.08 10.99
CA MET A 1 -8.30 -12.85 11.15
C MET A 1 -7.57 -12.37 9.89
N LYS A 2 -7.38 -13.18 8.82
CA LYS A 2 -6.57 -12.76 7.65
C LYS A 2 -7.20 -11.60 6.85
N LEU A 3 -8.50 -11.67 6.59
CA LEU A 3 -9.23 -10.63 5.85
C LEU A 3 -9.30 -9.29 6.61
N GLN A 4 -9.55 -9.34 7.92
CA GLN A 4 -9.52 -8.14 8.78
C GLN A 4 -8.15 -7.45 8.76
N ARG A 5 -7.06 -8.22 8.86
CA ARG A 5 -5.70 -7.68 8.75
C ARG A 5 -5.44 -7.07 7.37
N PHE A 6 -5.94 -7.68 6.31
CA PHE A 6 -5.84 -7.14 4.96
C PHE A 6 -6.60 -5.81 4.83
N ILE A 7 -7.85 -5.75 5.31
CA ILE A 7 -8.68 -4.53 5.29
C ILE A 7 -8.02 -3.41 6.10
N ALA A 8 -7.51 -3.72 7.30
CA ALA A 8 -6.79 -2.74 8.12
C ALA A 8 -5.56 -2.21 7.38
N SER A 9 -4.80 -3.09 6.73
CA SER A 9 -3.62 -2.75 5.93
C SER A 9 -3.96 -1.88 4.72
N PHE A 10 -5.04 -2.21 4.01
CA PHE A 10 -5.56 -1.45 2.87
C PHE A 10 -6.04 -0.06 3.28
N LEU A 11 -6.88 0.04 4.31
CA LEU A 11 -7.33 1.31 4.88
C LEU A 11 -6.14 2.14 5.34
N ASN A 12 -5.13 1.49 5.93
CA ASN A 12 -3.95 2.19 6.39
C ASN A 12 -3.11 2.77 5.25
N THR A 13 -3.09 2.07 4.11
CA THR A 13 -2.40 2.48 2.90
C THR A 13 -3.16 3.57 2.14
N ALA A 14 -4.47 3.42 1.98
CA ALA A 14 -5.33 4.37 1.28
C ALA A 14 -5.42 5.71 2.02
N LEU A 15 -5.35 5.70 3.35
CA LEU A 15 -5.43 6.88 4.21
C LEU A 15 -4.05 7.29 4.77
N VAL A 16 -2.99 7.07 3.99
CA VAL A 16 -1.59 7.33 4.41
C VAL A 16 -1.40 8.74 5.00
N LEU A 17 -2.01 9.77 4.42
CA LEU A 17 -1.91 11.14 4.93
C LEU A 17 -2.55 11.30 6.32
N VAL A 18 -3.73 10.72 6.53
CA VAL A 18 -4.43 10.76 7.82
C VAL A 18 -3.66 9.95 8.86
N ASN A 19 -3.10 8.81 8.46
CA ASN A 19 -2.26 7.99 9.31
C ASN A 19 -0.93 8.65 9.66
N ILE A 20 -0.34 9.45 8.78
CA ILE A 20 0.83 10.28 9.11
C ILE A 20 0.46 11.27 10.20
N VAL A 21 -0.67 11.97 10.08
CA VAL A 21 -1.15 12.90 11.13
C VAL A 21 -1.38 12.18 12.45
N LEU A 22 -2.08 11.04 12.46
CA LEU A 22 -2.32 10.22 13.66
C LEU A 22 -1.02 9.75 14.29
N LEU A 23 -0.01 9.41 13.47
CA LEU A 23 1.29 8.98 13.93
C LEU A 23 2.15 10.14 14.47
N LEU A 24 1.89 11.39 14.04
CA LEU A 24 2.51 12.59 14.62
C LEU A 24 1.94 12.91 16.01
N ILE A 25 0.67 12.59 16.26
CA ILE A 25 -0.01 12.80 17.55
C ILE A 25 -0.06 11.53 18.43
N GLU A 26 0.73 10.51 18.09
CA GLU A 26 0.87 9.24 18.82
C GLU A 26 -0.43 8.44 19.01
N MET A 27 -1.42 8.65 18.14
CA MET A 27 -2.68 7.91 18.14
C MET A 27 -2.59 6.57 17.38
N PRO A 28 -3.49 5.61 17.69
CA PRO A 28 -3.64 4.38 16.89
C PRO A 28 -3.99 4.73 15.43
N LEU A 29 -3.52 3.89 14.50
CA LEU A 29 -3.78 4.12 13.07
C LEU A 29 -5.25 3.80 12.76
N LEU A 30 -5.83 4.43 11.73
CA LEU A 30 -7.26 4.27 11.43
C LEU A 30 -7.67 2.82 11.21
N GLY A 31 -6.86 2.02 10.50
CA GLY A 31 -7.14 0.60 10.29
C GLY A 31 -7.06 -0.23 11.57
N GLU A 32 -6.26 0.18 12.55
CA GLU A 32 -6.23 -0.43 13.88
C GLU A 32 -7.50 -0.06 14.68
N MET A 33 -7.93 1.21 14.62
CA MET A 33 -9.16 1.68 15.29
C MET A 33 -10.43 1.05 14.70
N ILE A 34 -10.53 0.93 13.38
CA ILE A 34 -11.73 0.44 12.69
C ILE A 34 -11.84 -1.07 12.79
N VAL A 35 -10.71 -1.78 12.72
CA VAL A 35 -10.70 -3.24 12.58
C VAL A 35 -10.25 -3.96 13.86
N ASN A 36 -9.91 -3.24 14.93
CA ASN A 36 -9.39 -3.77 16.20
C ASN A 36 -8.24 -4.77 16.00
N VAL A 37 -7.34 -4.46 15.05
CA VAL A 37 -6.16 -5.29 14.76
C VAL A 37 -4.95 -4.67 15.45
N PRO A 38 -4.28 -5.38 16.38
CA PRO A 38 -3.10 -4.85 17.06
C PRO A 38 -1.95 -4.71 16.05
N LEU A 39 -1.38 -3.50 15.99
CA LEU A 39 -0.18 -3.19 15.22
C LEU A 39 1.07 -3.23 16.10
N PRO A 40 2.28 -3.43 15.53
CA PRO A 40 3.50 -3.46 16.32
C PRO A 40 3.69 -2.15 17.11
N GLU A 41 3.94 -2.29 18.41
CA GLU A 41 4.11 -1.17 19.32
C GLU A 41 5.41 -0.39 19.06
N GLY A 42 5.33 0.94 19.17
CA GLY A 42 6.45 1.87 19.00
C GLY A 42 6.44 2.61 17.66
N ARG A 43 6.64 3.94 17.72
CA ARG A 43 6.56 4.86 16.55
C ARG A 43 7.40 4.42 15.36
N ARG A 44 8.66 4.03 15.58
CA ARG A 44 9.57 3.54 14.51
C ARG A 44 9.05 2.26 13.85
N LYS A 45 8.52 1.32 14.63
CA LYS A 45 7.98 0.05 14.11
C LYS A 45 6.69 0.28 13.33
N LYS A 46 5.81 1.19 13.79
CA LYS A 46 4.59 1.60 13.07
C LYS A 46 4.90 2.25 11.73
N VAL A 47 5.86 3.17 11.67
CA VAL A 47 6.30 3.81 10.41
C VAL A 47 6.89 2.77 9.46
N LEU A 48 7.79 1.92 9.94
CA LEU A 48 8.42 0.89 9.11
C LEU A 48 7.37 -0.10 8.56
N PHE A 49 6.42 -0.53 9.40
CA PHE A 49 5.32 -1.40 8.99
C PHE A 49 4.44 -0.73 7.92
N GLY A 50 4.10 0.55 8.10
CA GLY A 50 3.35 1.34 7.13
C GLY A 50 4.09 1.49 5.79
N LEU A 51 5.40 1.76 5.81
CA LEU A 51 6.23 1.86 4.61
C LEU A 51 6.35 0.53 3.86
N ILE A 52 6.58 -0.58 4.57
CA ILE A 52 6.65 -1.92 3.98
C ILE A 52 5.30 -2.27 3.34
N THR A 53 4.21 -1.99 4.05
CA THR A 53 2.85 -2.22 3.55
C THR A 53 2.56 -1.39 2.30
N PHE A 54 2.88 -0.09 2.33
CA PHE A 54 2.73 0.80 1.20
C PHE A 54 3.53 0.31 0.00
N ALA A 55 4.79 -0.09 0.19
CA ALA A 55 5.61 -0.66 -0.86
C ALA A 55 4.98 -1.92 -1.45
N CYS A 56 4.52 -2.87 -0.62
CA CYS A 56 3.82 -4.08 -1.08
C CYS A 56 2.61 -3.73 -1.95
N PHE A 57 1.72 -2.84 -1.50
CA PHE A 57 0.56 -2.42 -2.29
C PHE A 57 0.95 -1.64 -3.56
N PHE A 58 1.98 -0.79 -3.48
CA PHE A 58 2.48 -0.02 -4.60
C PHE A 58 3.07 -0.92 -5.69
N PHE A 59 3.63 -2.08 -5.37
CA PHE A 59 4.08 -3.05 -6.37
C PHE A 59 2.95 -3.92 -6.91
N ILE A 60 1.91 -4.19 -6.11
CA ILE A 60 0.75 -4.99 -6.55
C ILE A 60 -0.05 -4.27 -7.64
N ILE A 61 -0.26 -2.95 -7.56
CA ILE A 61 -1.07 -2.21 -8.54
C ILE A 61 -0.46 -2.25 -9.97
N PRO A 62 0.82 -1.88 -10.19
CA PRO A 62 1.48 -2.00 -11.49
C PRO A 62 1.54 -3.44 -11.98
N TRP A 63 1.67 -4.41 -11.06
CA TRP A 63 1.68 -5.82 -11.41
C TRP A 63 0.32 -6.29 -11.95
N ILE A 64 -0.78 -5.91 -11.30
CA ILE A 64 -2.15 -6.16 -11.78
C ILE A 64 -2.39 -5.49 -13.13
N ILE A 65 -1.96 -4.22 -13.30
CA ILE A 65 -2.09 -3.50 -14.58
C ILE A 65 -1.33 -4.25 -15.69
N ASN A 66 -0.11 -4.73 -15.44
CA ASN A 66 0.63 -5.53 -16.41
C ASN A 66 -0.08 -6.84 -16.76
N ILE A 67 -0.71 -7.49 -15.78
CA ILE A 67 -1.51 -8.70 -16.04
C ILE A 67 -2.70 -8.38 -16.96
N VAL A 68 -3.42 -7.26 -16.72
CA VAL A 68 -4.52 -6.83 -17.60
C VAL A 68 -4.02 -6.57 -19.02
N PHE A 69 -2.87 -5.91 -19.19
CA PHE A 69 -2.28 -5.69 -20.52
C PHE A 69 -1.86 -6.99 -21.20
N TRP A 70 -1.36 -7.98 -20.47
CA TRP A 70 -1.08 -9.30 -21.04
C TRP A 70 -2.35 -9.98 -21.55
N PHE A 71 -3.48 -9.86 -20.86
CA PHE A 71 -4.76 -10.37 -21.33
C PHE A 71 -5.29 -9.64 -22.57
N GLN A 72 -4.86 -8.42 -22.81
CA GLN A 72 -5.23 -7.60 -23.97
C GLN A 72 -4.19 -7.67 -25.10
N GLU A 73 -3.18 -8.54 -24.99
CA GLU A 73 -2.02 -8.63 -25.90
C GLU A 73 -1.26 -7.29 -26.06
N GLU A 74 -1.38 -6.39 -25.08
CA GLU A 74 -0.74 -5.08 -25.09
C GLU A 74 0.65 -5.10 -24.43
N ALA A 75 1.49 -4.15 -24.83
CA ALA A 75 2.82 -3.97 -24.24
C ALA A 75 2.72 -3.56 -22.77
N SER A 76 3.55 -4.20 -21.93
CA SER A 76 3.64 -3.93 -20.50
C SER A 76 3.97 -2.46 -20.20
N VAL A 77 3.59 -1.98 -19.00
CA VAL A 77 3.87 -0.61 -18.54
C VAL A 77 5.36 -0.25 -18.68
N PRO A 78 6.33 -1.10 -18.28
CA PRO A 78 7.76 -0.83 -18.51
C PRO A 78 8.11 -0.61 -19.98
N THR A 79 7.57 -1.44 -20.87
CA THR A 79 7.81 -1.35 -22.32
C THR A 79 7.27 -0.05 -22.91
N ARG A 80 6.07 0.38 -22.48
CA ARG A 80 5.46 1.66 -22.90
C ARG A 80 6.25 2.86 -22.40
N ILE A 81 6.70 2.83 -21.14
CA ILE A 81 7.54 3.91 -20.56
C ILE A 81 8.87 3.99 -21.31
N PHE A 82 9.55 2.86 -21.53
CA PHE A 82 10.80 2.83 -22.27
C PHE A 82 10.66 3.43 -23.68
N ASN A 83 9.64 3.00 -24.42
CA ASN A 83 9.36 3.52 -25.76
C ASN A 83 8.95 5.00 -25.78
N LYS A 84 8.53 5.58 -24.66
CA LYS A 84 8.12 6.98 -24.57
C LYS A 84 9.28 7.92 -24.20
N PHE A 85 10.26 7.44 -23.43
CA PHE A 85 11.35 8.26 -22.91
C PHE A 85 12.71 7.98 -23.56
N VAL A 86 12.87 6.82 -24.20
CA VAL A 86 14.15 6.39 -24.80
C VAL A 86 14.07 6.31 -26.33
N LYS A 87 12.88 6.07 -26.88
CA LYS A 87 12.64 5.96 -28.32
C LYS A 87 11.89 7.18 -28.81
#